data_AF-A0A7V9JQM8-F1
#
_entry.id   AF-A0A7V9JQM8-F1
#
_cell.length_a   1.000
_cell.length_b   1.000
_cell.length_c   1.000
_cell.angle_alpha   90.00
_cell.angle_beta   90.00
_cell.angle_gamma   90.00
#
_symmetry.space_group_name_H-M   'P 1'
#
loop_
_entity.id
_entity.type
_entity.pdbx_description
1 polymer ?
#
loop_
_entity_poly.entity_id
_entity_poly.type
_entity_poly.pdbx_seq_one_letter_code
_entity_poly.pdbx_strand_id
1 'polypeptide(L)'
;MRRAALAAILALAMVAGEARASPLGQRSPDSVSIGLPWHGRLVHGVRLPAAGTHFFTWDPVLRRAPDRPGRRWGTDRLVRSVLRVVDGYARAHPNAARIGIGDLSRRRGGYFGPKHASHQNGLDVDVYYPRRDRRERSPLLVRQVDRRLAQELVDRFVRAGAEKVFVGPNVGLHGPPDVVQVLPLHDNHLHVRLPPPATTFVNPARGHRVRLPAGWHARVTKEGGATIVTSFSRRRLPASGARRPPPGEAVISIRQRGSSTRERTGIPLRPRRFRLGGLQWREGGHVFTTTVALGRRTRSRTRREAVAVLASIHPTKRVSTLGSTSFLLGRSSQGRAIRAWRLGNPRSRRRVLVVGCIHGDECAGLAVTKLLLRQSRPLAADLWVVDDLNPDGLARGTRQNARGVDLNRNFPSEWRRIGRRGSPQYSGPRPLSEPETRLARSLIERIRPELTIWFHQPQGLVRAWGGSVPAARRYARLAGVPYRSLRWPPGTAPNWQNHRFPGTSSFVVELPPGRLPGAAARRHAAAILRLAQ
;
A
#
# COMPACT_ATOMS: atom_id res chain seq x y z
N MET A 1 -41.95 -66.37 13.80
CA MET A 1 -42.13 -64.93 14.09
C MET A 1 -40.78 -64.23 14.04
N ARG A 2 -40.75 -63.04 13.42
CA ARG A 2 -39.64 -62.05 13.39
C ARG A 2 -38.38 -62.46 12.61
N ARG A 3 -38.36 -62.11 11.32
CA ARG A 3 -37.38 -61.19 10.69
C ARG A 3 -37.55 -61.19 9.15
N ALA A 4 -38.74 -60.80 8.70
CA ALA A 4 -38.99 -60.31 7.35
C ALA A 4 -39.02 -58.77 7.42
N ALA A 5 -37.85 -58.15 7.57
CA ALA A 5 -37.68 -56.69 7.56
C ALA A 5 -36.19 -56.34 7.44
N LEU A 6 -35.51 -56.79 6.38
CA LEU A 6 -34.16 -56.31 6.06
C LEU A 6 -33.78 -56.37 4.57
N ALA A 7 -34.77 -56.47 3.67
CA ALA A 7 -34.56 -56.57 2.22
C ALA A 7 -35.22 -55.44 1.39
N ALA A 8 -35.76 -54.40 2.04
CA ALA A 8 -36.48 -53.31 1.37
C ALA A 8 -35.79 -51.92 1.45
N ILE A 9 -34.54 -51.84 1.91
CA ILE A 9 -33.82 -50.55 2.05
C ILE A 9 -32.58 -50.44 1.11
N LEU A 10 -32.31 -51.46 0.29
CA LEU A 10 -31.11 -51.48 -0.58
C LEU A 10 -31.39 -51.44 -2.10
N ALA A 11 -32.61 -51.11 -2.52
CA ALA A 11 -32.99 -51.01 -3.94
C ALA A 11 -33.66 -49.67 -4.33
N LEU A 12 -33.47 -48.60 -3.54
CA LEU A 12 -34.00 -47.27 -3.86
C LEU A 12 -32.98 -46.14 -3.61
N ALA A 13 -31.75 -46.30 -4.10
CA ALA A 13 -30.74 -45.24 -4.05
C ALA A 13 -29.83 -45.19 -5.29
N MET A 14 -30.34 -45.55 -6.46
CA MET A 14 -29.60 -45.51 -7.74
C MET A 14 -30.16 -44.52 -8.77
N VAL A 15 -31.12 -43.66 -8.41
CA VAL A 15 -31.59 -42.58 -9.30
C VAL A 15 -31.92 -41.31 -8.50
N ALA A 16 -30.90 -40.66 -7.94
CA ALA A 16 -30.97 -39.24 -7.55
C ALA A 16 -29.59 -38.79 -7.05
N GLY A 17 -28.73 -38.35 -7.95
CA GLY A 17 -27.37 -37.97 -7.57
C GLY A 17 -26.62 -37.06 -8.53
N GLU A 18 -27.26 -36.49 -9.57
CA GLU A 18 -26.71 -35.26 -10.14
C GLU A 18 -27.02 -34.12 -9.18
N ALA A 19 -26.10 -33.89 -8.25
CA ALA A 19 -26.07 -32.69 -7.46
C ALA A 19 -26.20 -31.49 -8.41
N ARG A 20 -27.37 -30.83 -8.37
CA ARG A 20 -27.59 -29.52 -8.98
C ARG A 20 -26.69 -28.52 -8.27
N ALA A 21 -25.42 -28.47 -8.70
CA ALA A 21 -24.50 -27.43 -8.32
C ALA A 21 -25.11 -26.10 -8.78
N SER A 22 -25.40 -25.22 -7.83
CA SER A 22 -25.81 -23.85 -8.14
C SER A 22 -24.78 -23.24 -9.13
N PRO A 23 -25.19 -22.56 -10.21
CA PRO A 23 -24.28 -22.02 -11.24
C PRO A 23 -23.24 -21.03 -10.69
N LEU A 24 -23.40 -20.63 -9.43
CA LEU A 24 -22.51 -19.73 -8.70
C LEU A 24 -21.43 -20.47 -7.87
N GLY A 25 -21.21 -21.78 -8.07
CA GLY A 25 -20.12 -22.56 -7.49
C GLY A 25 -18.72 -21.94 -7.67
N GLN A 26 -17.76 -22.34 -6.81
CA GLN A 26 -16.43 -21.76 -6.50
C GLN A 26 -15.91 -20.61 -7.40
N ARG A 27 -15.52 -19.50 -6.77
CA ARG A 27 -14.84 -18.38 -7.46
C ARG A 27 -13.55 -18.87 -8.12
N SER A 28 -13.29 -18.39 -9.33
CA SER A 28 -11.98 -18.54 -9.97
C SER A 28 -11.19 -17.24 -9.81
N PRO A 29 -10.42 -17.06 -8.72
CA PRO A 29 -9.67 -15.82 -8.47
C PRO A 29 -8.57 -15.55 -9.50
N ASP A 30 -8.13 -16.60 -10.21
CA ASP A 30 -7.07 -16.53 -11.23
C ASP A 30 -7.61 -16.22 -12.63
N SER A 31 -8.92 -15.98 -12.77
CA SER A 31 -9.54 -15.59 -14.04
C SER A 31 -9.16 -14.16 -14.44
N VAL A 32 -8.38 -14.01 -15.51
CA VAL A 32 -7.76 -12.72 -15.88
C VAL A 32 -8.00 -12.39 -17.36
N SER A 33 -8.43 -11.15 -17.60
CA SER A 33 -8.44 -10.51 -18.92
C SER A 33 -7.11 -9.82 -19.18
N ILE A 34 -6.47 -10.10 -20.32
CA ILE A 34 -5.22 -9.46 -20.75
C ILE A 34 -5.42 -8.76 -22.09
N GLY A 35 -4.89 -7.54 -22.23
CA GLY A 35 -4.96 -6.77 -23.47
C GLY A 35 -6.30 -6.05 -23.67
N LEU A 36 -6.49 -5.54 -24.89
CA LEU A 36 -7.68 -4.78 -25.27
C LEU A 36 -8.83 -5.72 -25.66
N PRO A 37 -10.09 -5.26 -25.60
CA PRO A 37 -11.24 -6.07 -26.05
C PRO A 37 -11.08 -6.61 -27.47
N TRP A 38 -10.49 -5.83 -28.38
CA TRP A 38 -10.25 -6.21 -29.78
C TRP A 38 -8.83 -6.68 -30.09
N HIS A 39 -7.99 -6.84 -29.06
CA HIS A 39 -6.65 -7.39 -29.21
C HIS A 39 -6.19 -7.91 -27.84
N GLY A 40 -6.73 -9.06 -27.45
CA GLY A 40 -6.57 -9.55 -26.09
C GLY A 40 -6.76 -11.06 -25.96
N ARG A 41 -6.53 -11.55 -24.75
CA ARG A 41 -6.65 -12.96 -24.40
C ARG A 41 -7.29 -13.13 -23.02
N LEU A 42 -7.89 -14.30 -22.83
CA LEU A 42 -8.53 -14.72 -21.58
C LEU A 42 -7.71 -15.84 -20.95
N VAL A 43 -7.35 -15.67 -19.68
CA VAL A 43 -6.59 -16.65 -18.90
C VAL A 43 -7.50 -17.17 -17.78
N HIS A 44 -7.53 -18.50 -17.58
CA HIS A 44 -8.46 -19.18 -16.65
C HIS A 44 -9.92 -18.71 -16.81
N GLY A 45 -10.38 -18.66 -18.06
CA GLY A 45 -11.76 -18.28 -18.39
C GLY A 45 -12.79 -19.21 -17.74
N VAL A 46 -13.96 -18.66 -17.40
CA VAL A 46 -15.11 -19.40 -16.90
C VAL A 46 -16.12 -19.54 -18.04
N ARG A 47 -16.64 -20.75 -18.23
CA ARG A 47 -17.66 -21.03 -19.24
C ARG A 47 -19.05 -20.75 -18.65
N LEU A 48 -19.83 -19.91 -19.33
CA LEU A 48 -21.25 -19.73 -19.03
C LEU A 48 -22.02 -21.03 -19.36
N PRO A 49 -22.93 -21.51 -18.49
CA PRO A 49 -23.78 -22.67 -18.77
C PRO A 49 -24.59 -22.54 -20.06
N ALA A 50 -25.01 -23.66 -20.65
CA ALA A 50 -25.73 -23.66 -21.94
C ALA A 50 -27.12 -23.05 -21.86
N ALA A 51 -27.74 -23.15 -20.69
CA ALA A 51 -28.97 -22.49 -20.32
C ALA A 51 -29.03 -22.42 -18.78
N GLY A 52 -30.02 -21.71 -18.27
CA GLY A 52 -30.39 -21.73 -16.86
C GLY A 52 -31.88 -21.43 -16.67
N THR A 53 -32.29 -21.32 -15.41
CA THR A 53 -33.68 -21.06 -15.05
C THR A 53 -34.20 -19.76 -15.66
N HIS A 54 -33.37 -18.71 -15.71
CA HIS A 54 -33.78 -17.37 -16.14
C HIS A 54 -33.14 -16.92 -17.46
N PHE A 55 -32.32 -17.76 -18.09
CA PHE A 55 -31.67 -17.44 -19.36
C PHE A 55 -31.55 -18.65 -20.28
N PHE A 56 -31.46 -18.37 -21.57
CA PHE A 56 -31.01 -19.32 -22.59
C PHE A 56 -29.81 -18.71 -23.31
N THR A 57 -29.02 -19.53 -24.01
CA THR A 57 -27.93 -19.03 -24.86
C THR A 57 -28.31 -19.14 -26.33
N TRP A 58 -27.90 -18.17 -27.15
CA TRP A 58 -28.28 -18.08 -28.56
C TRP A 58 -27.06 -17.91 -29.45
N ASP A 59 -26.90 -18.79 -30.43
CA ASP A 59 -25.83 -18.71 -31.43
C ASP A 59 -26.24 -17.77 -32.58
N PRO A 60 -25.60 -16.59 -32.75
CA PRO A 60 -25.96 -15.67 -33.83
C PRO A 60 -25.61 -16.20 -35.23
N VAL A 61 -24.64 -17.12 -35.33
CA VAL A 61 -24.15 -17.64 -36.61
C VAL A 61 -25.03 -18.79 -37.08
N LEU A 62 -25.32 -19.74 -36.19
CA LEU A 62 -26.14 -20.91 -36.51
C LEU A 62 -27.63 -20.70 -36.25
N ARG A 63 -28.02 -19.55 -35.68
CA ARG A 63 -29.40 -19.16 -35.37
C ARG A 63 -30.15 -20.23 -34.55
N ARG A 64 -29.49 -20.78 -33.52
CA ARG A 64 -30.03 -21.85 -32.67
C ARG A 64 -29.69 -21.64 -31.19
N ALA A 65 -30.45 -22.30 -30.33
CA ALA A 65 -30.14 -22.46 -28.91
C ALA A 65 -29.86 -23.94 -28.61
N PRO A 66 -28.92 -24.28 -27.70
CA PRO A 66 -28.01 -23.36 -27.02
C PRO A 66 -26.86 -22.89 -27.94
N ASP A 67 -26.19 -21.82 -27.53
CA ASP A 67 -24.96 -21.35 -28.15
C ASP A 67 -23.82 -22.38 -27.98
N ARG A 68 -22.91 -22.43 -28.96
CA ARG A 68 -21.80 -23.39 -28.97
C ARG A 68 -20.88 -23.17 -27.78
N PRO A 69 -20.33 -24.25 -27.16
CA PRO A 69 -19.46 -24.13 -25.99
C PRO A 69 -18.23 -23.24 -26.18
N GLY A 70 -17.73 -23.11 -27.42
CA GLY A 70 -16.55 -22.31 -27.75
C GLY A 70 -16.75 -20.79 -27.70
N ARG A 71 -17.99 -20.31 -27.57
CA ARG A 71 -18.38 -18.89 -27.66
C ARG A 71 -18.81 -18.29 -26.32
N ARG A 72 -18.90 -19.13 -25.29
CA ARG A 72 -19.49 -18.82 -23.98
C ARG A 72 -18.46 -18.64 -22.86
N TRP A 73 -17.28 -18.11 -23.16
CA TRP A 73 -16.23 -17.94 -22.15
C TRP A 73 -16.04 -16.49 -21.76
N GLY A 74 -15.96 -16.22 -20.46
CA GLY A 74 -15.68 -14.89 -19.94
C GLY A 74 -14.76 -14.95 -18.74
N THR A 75 -14.40 -13.79 -18.21
CA THR A 75 -13.83 -13.74 -16.86
C THR A 75 -14.87 -14.23 -15.83
N ASP A 76 -14.42 -14.79 -14.70
CA ASP A 76 -15.30 -15.16 -13.57
C ASP A 76 -16.24 -14.00 -13.19
N ARG A 77 -15.68 -12.77 -13.17
CA ARG A 77 -16.44 -11.55 -12.91
C ARG A 77 -17.54 -11.29 -13.94
N LEU A 78 -17.25 -11.44 -15.24
CA LEU A 78 -18.24 -11.24 -16.30
C LEU A 78 -19.39 -12.23 -16.16
N VAL A 79 -19.08 -13.53 -16.14
CA VAL A 79 -20.09 -14.61 -16.07
C VAL A 79 -21.00 -14.43 -14.86
N ARG A 80 -20.42 -14.18 -13.68
CA ARG A 80 -21.22 -13.98 -12.46
C ARG A 80 -22.04 -12.70 -12.50
N SER A 81 -21.55 -11.62 -13.11
CA SER A 81 -22.32 -10.38 -13.25
C SER A 81 -23.53 -10.56 -14.16
N VAL A 82 -23.36 -11.27 -15.28
CA VAL A 82 -24.47 -11.61 -16.18
C VAL A 82 -25.52 -12.43 -15.43
N LEU A 83 -25.12 -13.53 -14.78
CA LEU A 83 -26.05 -14.38 -14.02
C LEU A 83 -26.81 -13.59 -12.95
N ARG A 84 -26.12 -12.75 -12.16
CA ARG A 84 -26.79 -11.89 -11.16
C ARG A 84 -27.78 -10.90 -11.77
N VAL A 85 -27.45 -10.30 -12.92
CA VAL A 85 -28.34 -9.35 -13.60
C VAL A 85 -29.60 -10.06 -14.08
N VAL A 86 -29.45 -11.22 -14.73
CA VAL A 86 -30.56 -12.04 -15.23
C VAL A 86 -31.42 -12.55 -14.07
N ASP A 87 -30.84 -13.09 -13.00
CA ASP A 87 -31.59 -13.57 -11.83
C ASP A 87 -32.33 -12.44 -11.12
N GLY A 88 -31.70 -11.27 -11.02
CA GLY A 88 -32.36 -10.09 -10.48
C GLY A 88 -33.51 -9.63 -11.39
N TYR A 89 -33.35 -9.76 -12.71
CA TYR A 89 -34.33 -9.32 -13.70
C TYR A 89 -35.57 -10.20 -13.64
N ALA A 90 -35.40 -11.52 -13.67
CA ALA A 90 -36.50 -12.47 -13.55
C ALA A 90 -37.28 -12.29 -12.24
N ARG A 91 -36.59 -12.01 -11.12
CA ARG A 91 -37.28 -11.71 -9.84
C ARG A 91 -38.15 -10.46 -9.87
N ALA A 92 -37.77 -9.43 -10.64
CA ALA A 92 -38.59 -8.22 -10.77
C ALA A 92 -39.68 -8.35 -11.84
N HIS A 93 -39.53 -9.30 -12.76
CA HIS A 93 -40.43 -9.51 -13.89
C HIS A 93 -40.75 -11.01 -14.02
N PRO A 94 -41.51 -11.60 -13.08
CA PRO A 94 -41.77 -13.05 -13.04
C PRO A 94 -42.48 -13.58 -14.29
N ASN A 95 -43.21 -12.72 -15.00
CA ASN A 95 -43.95 -13.06 -16.23
C ASN A 95 -43.15 -12.78 -17.52
N ALA A 96 -41.92 -12.28 -17.42
CA ALA A 96 -41.07 -12.06 -18.59
C ALA A 96 -40.46 -13.37 -19.09
N ALA A 97 -40.24 -13.46 -20.40
CA ALA A 97 -39.48 -14.58 -20.97
C ALA A 97 -38.04 -14.60 -20.43
N ARG A 98 -37.40 -15.78 -20.50
CA ARG A 98 -35.97 -15.91 -20.18
C ARG A 98 -35.13 -15.00 -21.08
N ILE A 99 -34.03 -14.49 -20.53
CA ILE A 99 -33.13 -13.60 -21.26
C ILE A 99 -32.20 -14.40 -22.18
N GLY A 100 -32.06 -13.96 -23.43
CA GLY A 100 -31.12 -14.56 -24.38
C GLY A 100 -29.72 -14.01 -24.17
N ILE A 101 -28.74 -14.87 -23.88
CA ILE A 101 -27.32 -14.52 -23.82
C ILE A 101 -26.64 -14.97 -25.11
N GLY A 102 -26.03 -14.03 -25.82
CA GLY A 102 -25.27 -14.28 -27.03
C GLY A 102 -23.80 -14.54 -26.74
N ASP A 103 -22.95 -14.02 -27.61
CA ASP A 103 -21.52 -14.25 -27.55
C ASP A 103 -20.88 -13.64 -26.31
N LEU A 104 -19.93 -14.38 -25.75
CA LEU A 104 -18.86 -13.86 -24.90
C LEU A 104 -17.56 -14.06 -25.68
N SER A 105 -16.49 -14.50 -25.02
CA SER A 105 -15.19 -14.81 -25.63
C SER A 105 -14.98 -16.29 -25.94
N ARG A 106 -13.86 -16.57 -26.60
CA ARG A 106 -13.27 -17.91 -26.75
C ARG A 106 -12.62 -18.34 -25.43
N ARG A 107 -12.44 -19.65 -25.25
CA ARG A 107 -11.81 -20.24 -24.04
C ARG A 107 -10.49 -19.57 -23.63
N ARG A 108 -9.67 -19.19 -24.60
CA ARG A 108 -8.39 -18.50 -24.40
C ARG A 108 -8.41 -17.05 -24.89
N GLY A 109 -9.57 -16.54 -25.27
CA GLY A 109 -9.71 -15.26 -25.94
C GLY A 109 -9.18 -15.26 -27.37
N GLY A 110 -8.72 -14.09 -27.84
CA GLY A 110 -8.20 -13.88 -29.19
C GLY A 110 -9.30 -13.61 -30.21
N TYR A 111 -8.90 -13.50 -31.49
CA TYR A 111 -9.77 -13.10 -32.59
C TYR A 111 -11.09 -13.89 -32.61
N PHE A 112 -12.21 -13.15 -32.61
CA PHE A 112 -13.57 -13.69 -32.49
C PHE A 112 -14.41 -13.43 -33.76
N GLY A 113 -13.76 -13.15 -34.88
CA GLY A 113 -14.43 -12.81 -36.15
C GLY A 113 -14.68 -11.31 -36.32
N PRO A 114 -15.00 -10.86 -37.55
CA PRO A 114 -15.07 -9.45 -37.89
C PRO A 114 -16.28 -8.74 -37.28
N LYS A 115 -17.42 -9.45 -37.13
CA LYS A 115 -18.66 -8.90 -36.54
C LYS A 115 -18.67 -8.84 -35.01
N HIS A 116 -17.70 -9.48 -34.35
CA HIS A 116 -17.62 -9.59 -32.88
C HIS A 116 -16.21 -9.26 -32.39
N ALA A 117 -15.55 -8.31 -33.05
CA ALA A 117 -14.12 -8.07 -32.89
C ALA A 117 -13.69 -7.74 -31.45
N SER A 118 -14.58 -7.20 -30.61
CA SER A 118 -14.34 -6.83 -29.21
C SER A 118 -14.41 -7.96 -28.19
N HIS A 119 -14.84 -9.16 -28.58
CA HIS A 119 -15.05 -10.27 -27.65
C HIS A 119 -13.78 -11.08 -27.34
N GLN A 120 -12.58 -10.48 -27.36
CA GLN A 120 -11.32 -11.24 -27.31
C GLN A 120 -10.73 -11.46 -25.92
N ASN A 121 -11.04 -10.62 -24.93
CA ASN A 121 -10.37 -10.69 -23.61
C ASN A 121 -11.28 -11.17 -22.46
N GLY A 122 -12.55 -11.50 -22.76
CA GLY A 122 -13.51 -12.02 -21.78
C GLY A 122 -14.16 -10.96 -20.88
N LEU A 123 -14.21 -9.69 -21.32
CA LEU A 123 -14.92 -8.60 -20.64
C LEU A 123 -16.25 -8.20 -21.29
N ASP A 124 -16.55 -8.75 -22.47
CA ASP A 124 -17.69 -8.38 -23.31
C ASP A 124 -18.72 -9.51 -23.37
N VAL A 125 -20.01 -9.16 -23.45
CA VAL A 125 -21.14 -10.08 -23.61
C VAL A 125 -22.26 -9.45 -24.42
N ASP A 126 -22.85 -10.22 -25.33
CA ASP A 126 -24.06 -9.85 -26.06
C ASP A 126 -25.29 -10.36 -25.29
N VAL A 127 -26.30 -9.50 -25.12
CA VAL A 127 -27.56 -9.86 -24.45
C VAL A 127 -28.71 -9.45 -25.35
N TYR A 128 -29.51 -10.41 -25.81
CA TYR A 128 -30.62 -10.17 -26.71
C TYR A 128 -31.77 -9.45 -26.02
N TYR A 129 -32.40 -8.51 -26.73
CA TYR A 129 -33.55 -7.80 -26.17
C TYR A 129 -34.74 -8.75 -25.98
N PRO A 130 -35.49 -8.61 -24.86
CA PRO A 130 -36.73 -9.34 -24.64
C PRO A 130 -37.72 -9.10 -25.77
N ARG A 131 -38.36 -10.17 -26.25
CA ARG A 131 -39.35 -10.10 -27.32
C ARG A 131 -40.76 -9.94 -26.76
N ARG A 132 -41.59 -9.13 -27.42
CA ARG A 132 -43.03 -8.96 -27.09
C ARG A 132 -43.81 -10.27 -27.20
N ASP A 133 -43.44 -11.13 -28.16
CA ASP A 133 -44.04 -12.45 -28.37
C ASP A 133 -43.47 -13.54 -27.45
N ARG A 134 -42.58 -13.17 -26.51
CA ARG A 134 -41.95 -14.05 -25.52
C ARG A 134 -41.17 -15.25 -26.09
N ARG A 135 -40.89 -15.28 -27.39
CA ARG A 135 -40.12 -16.37 -28.01
C ARG A 135 -38.64 -16.30 -27.62
N GLU A 136 -38.04 -17.45 -27.33
CA GLU A 136 -36.63 -17.57 -26.95
C GLU A 136 -35.70 -17.59 -28.16
N ARG A 137 -35.62 -16.46 -28.85
CA ARG A 137 -34.73 -16.24 -30.01
C ARG A 137 -34.43 -14.76 -30.18
N SER A 138 -33.44 -14.42 -31.00
CA SER A 138 -33.12 -13.02 -31.31
C SER A 138 -34.32 -12.29 -31.99
N PRO A 139 -34.59 -11.02 -31.66
CA PRO A 139 -35.45 -10.16 -32.47
C PRO A 139 -34.83 -9.88 -33.85
N LEU A 140 -35.63 -10.02 -34.91
CA LEU A 140 -35.25 -9.71 -36.29
C LEU A 140 -35.63 -8.28 -36.67
N LEU A 141 -36.69 -7.75 -36.05
CA LEU A 141 -37.22 -6.41 -36.30
C LEU A 141 -37.40 -5.69 -34.97
N VAL A 142 -37.18 -4.37 -34.96
CA VAL A 142 -37.34 -3.51 -33.77
C VAL A 142 -38.74 -3.63 -33.17
N ARG A 143 -39.80 -3.81 -33.99
CA ARG A 143 -41.19 -4.00 -33.51
C ARG A 143 -41.37 -5.24 -32.63
N GLN A 144 -40.47 -6.22 -32.70
CA GLN A 144 -40.50 -7.41 -31.87
C GLN A 144 -39.94 -7.15 -30.46
N VAL A 145 -39.20 -6.06 -30.26
CA VAL A 145 -38.56 -5.74 -28.98
C VAL A 145 -39.57 -5.17 -27.99
N ASP A 146 -39.59 -5.74 -26.79
CA ASP A 146 -40.22 -5.09 -25.63
C ASP A 146 -39.25 -4.02 -25.10
N ARG A 147 -39.48 -2.77 -25.52
CA ARG A 147 -38.60 -1.64 -25.22
C ARG A 147 -38.53 -1.33 -23.72
N ARG A 148 -39.62 -1.52 -22.98
CA ARG A 148 -39.66 -1.28 -21.53
C ARG A 148 -38.76 -2.28 -20.81
N LEU A 149 -38.93 -3.56 -21.15
CA LEU A 149 -38.12 -4.64 -20.60
C LEU A 149 -36.65 -4.57 -21.05
N ALA A 150 -36.39 -4.10 -22.28
CA ALA A 150 -35.04 -3.84 -22.77
C ALA A 150 -34.35 -2.69 -22.01
N GLN A 151 -35.06 -1.60 -21.72
CA GLN A 151 -34.53 -0.47 -20.95
C GLN A 151 -34.16 -0.90 -19.52
N GLU A 152 -34.97 -1.73 -18.87
CA GLU A 152 -34.64 -2.26 -17.54
C GLU A 152 -33.35 -3.10 -17.55
N LEU A 153 -33.07 -3.86 -18.62
CA LEU A 153 -31.80 -4.57 -18.77
C LEU A 153 -30.62 -3.61 -18.87
N VAL A 154 -30.74 -2.54 -19.68
CA VAL A 154 -29.72 -1.48 -19.77
C VAL A 154 -29.44 -0.91 -18.39
N ASP A 155 -30.48 -0.51 -17.65
CA ASP A 155 -30.35 0.10 -16.33
C ASP A 155 -29.72 -0.85 -15.30
N ARG A 156 -29.99 -2.16 -15.39
CA ARG A 156 -29.36 -3.17 -14.53
C ARG A 156 -27.88 -3.35 -14.83
N PHE A 157 -27.48 -3.37 -16.09
CA PHE A 157 -26.05 -3.45 -16.42
C PHE A 157 -25.30 -2.17 -16.04
N VAL A 158 -25.93 -1.01 -16.20
CA VAL A 158 -25.39 0.26 -15.68
C VAL A 158 -25.21 0.20 -14.15
N ARG A 159 -26.24 -0.25 -13.41
CA ARG A 159 -26.15 -0.45 -11.94
C ARG A 159 -25.12 -1.50 -11.54
N ALA A 160 -24.93 -2.55 -12.34
CA ALA A 160 -23.92 -3.59 -12.13
C ALA A 160 -22.48 -3.11 -12.44
N GLY A 161 -22.31 -1.87 -12.91
CA GLY A 161 -21.01 -1.25 -13.14
C GLY A 161 -20.42 -1.58 -14.51
N ALA A 162 -21.25 -1.71 -15.54
CA ALA A 162 -20.80 -1.77 -16.92
C ALA A 162 -19.95 -0.52 -17.27
N GLU A 163 -18.86 -0.75 -18.00
CA GLU A 163 -18.04 0.30 -18.59
C GLU A 163 -18.69 0.86 -19.85
N LYS A 164 -19.26 -0.04 -20.68
CA LYS A 164 -20.06 0.31 -21.85
C LYS A 164 -21.28 -0.58 -21.95
N VAL A 165 -22.37 0.00 -22.42
CA VAL A 165 -23.56 -0.70 -22.90
C VAL A 165 -23.86 -0.12 -24.28
N PHE A 166 -23.56 -0.86 -25.34
CA PHE A 166 -23.90 -0.45 -26.69
C PHE A 166 -25.30 -0.92 -27.04
N VAL A 167 -26.13 0.00 -27.54
CA VAL A 167 -27.53 -0.24 -27.91
C VAL A 167 -27.75 0.13 -29.37
N GLY A 168 -28.80 -0.42 -29.96
CA GLY A 168 -29.14 -0.17 -31.36
C GLY A 168 -29.71 1.24 -31.59
N PRO A 169 -29.42 1.86 -32.74
CA PRO A 169 -29.89 3.21 -33.07
C PRO A 169 -31.42 3.33 -33.13
N ASN A 170 -32.13 2.24 -33.44
CA ASN A 170 -33.57 2.30 -33.72
C ASN A 170 -34.44 1.82 -32.54
N VAL A 171 -33.82 1.34 -31.46
CA VAL A 171 -34.55 0.75 -30.31
C VAL A 171 -35.06 1.82 -29.34
N GLY A 172 -34.39 3.00 -29.28
CA GLY A 172 -34.77 4.12 -28.42
C GLY A 172 -34.36 3.96 -26.95
N LEU A 173 -33.31 3.18 -26.67
CA LEU A 173 -32.78 2.95 -25.33
C LEU A 173 -31.81 4.06 -24.91
N HIS A 174 -31.78 4.39 -23.63
CA HIS A 174 -31.02 5.53 -23.11
C HIS A 174 -30.33 5.21 -21.77
N GLY A 175 -29.47 6.12 -21.31
CA GLY A 175 -28.79 6.05 -20.04
C GLY A 175 -27.63 7.05 -19.96
N PRO A 176 -26.72 6.92 -18.98
CA PRO A 176 -25.58 7.83 -18.86
C PRO A 176 -24.73 7.83 -20.15
N PRO A 177 -24.50 8.98 -20.82
CA PRO A 177 -23.92 9.02 -22.16
C PRO A 177 -22.45 8.54 -22.24
N ASP A 178 -21.75 8.47 -21.10
CA ASP A 178 -20.41 7.91 -21.00
C ASP A 178 -20.40 6.37 -20.88
N VAL A 179 -21.55 5.76 -20.59
CA VAL A 179 -21.73 4.31 -20.44
C VAL A 179 -22.62 3.74 -21.55
N VAL A 180 -23.80 4.29 -21.77
CA VAL A 180 -24.76 3.85 -22.78
C VAL A 180 -24.51 4.60 -24.09
N GLN A 181 -24.20 3.87 -25.15
CA GLN A 181 -23.82 4.44 -26.44
C GLN A 181 -24.55 3.75 -27.59
N VAL A 182 -24.97 4.53 -28.58
CA VAL A 182 -25.56 3.97 -29.80
C VAL A 182 -24.47 3.41 -30.69
N LEU A 183 -24.65 2.17 -31.15
CA LEU A 183 -23.73 1.50 -32.08
C LEU A 183 -24.53 0.82 -33.19
N PRO A 184 -24.22 1.07 -34.48
CA PRO A 184 -24.88 0.39 -35.59
C PRO A 184 -24.83 -1.14 -35.46
N LEU A 185 -25.82 -1.83 -36.01
CA LEU A 185 -25.97 -3.30 -35.98
C LEU A 185 -26.29 -3.91 -34.60
N HIS A 186 -26.75 -3.10 -33.64
CA HIS A 186 -27.14 -3.55 -32.28
C HIS A 186 -28.65 -3.41 -32.01
N ASP A 187 -29.49 -3.41 -33.06
CA ASP A 187 -30.95 -3.29 -32.91
C ASP A 187 -31.61 -4.56 -32.34
N ASN A 188 -30.89 -5.69 -32.34
CA ASN A 188 -31.39 -6.95 -31.81
C ASN A 188 -30.82 -7.36 -30.44
N HIS A 189 -29.74 -6.72 -29.98
CA HIS A 189 -29.08 -7.03 -28.70
C HIS A 189 -28.39 -5.80 -28.11
N LEU A 190 -28.18 -5.80 -26.79
CA LEU A 190 -27.22 -4.89 -26.16
C LEU A 190 -25.85 -5.60 -26.06
N HIS A 191 -24.79 -4.87 -26.36
CA HIS A 191 -23.40 -5.32 -26.14
C HIS A 191 -22.87 -4.69 -24.87
N VAL A 192 -22.57 -5.50 -23.85
CA VAL A 192 -22.11 -5.02 -22.55
C VAL A 192 -20.63 -5.28 -22.38
N ARG A 193 -19.89 -4.25 -21.94
CA ARG A 193 -18.50 -4.39 -21.50
C ARG A 193 -18.37 -4.10 -20.01
N LEU A 194 -17.73 -4.99 -19.27
CA LEU A 194 -17.29 -4.71 -17.91
C LEU A 194 -15.90 -4.07 -17.89
N PRO A 195 -15.61 -3.15 -16.95
CA PRO A 195 -14.27 -2.63 -16.80
C PRO A 195 -13.31 -3.74 -16.35
N PRO A 196 -12.02 -3.67 -16.72
CA PRO A 196 -11.01 -4.59 -16.19
C PRO A 196 -10.99 -4.55 -14.64
N PRO A 197 -10.48 -5.61 -13.98
CA PRO A 197 -10.37 -5.63 -12.53
C PRO A 197 -9.44 -4.51 -12.03
N ALA A 198 -9.79 -3.93 -10.89
CA ALA A 198 -8.92 -3.00 -10.20
C ALA A 198 -7.63 -3.71 -9.77
N THR A 199 -6.48 -3.07 -9.96
CA THR A 199 -5.19 -3.59 -9.47
C THR A 199 -4.92 -3.05 -8.07
N THR A 200 -4.02 -3.68 -7.30
CA THR A 200 -3.56 -3.14 -6.01
C THR A 200 -2.14 -2.64 -6.14
N PHE A 201 -1.93 -1.36 -5.83
CA PHE A 201 -0.61 -0.78 -5.69
C PHE A 201 -0.19 -0.80 -4.22
N VAL A 202 1.04 -1.23 -3.95
CA VAL A 202 1.66 -1.15 -2.63
C VAL A 202 2.79 -0.14 -2.71
N ASN A 203 2.79 0.87 -1.85
CA ASN A 203 3.92 1.78 -1.75
C ASN A 203 5.07 1.05 -1.03
N PRO A 204 6.21 0.74 -1.68
CA PRO A 204 7.29 -0.01 -1.02
C PRO A 204 7.99 0.80 0.09
N ALA A 205 7.99 2.13 0.01
CA ALA A 205 8.64 3.01 0.98
C ALA A 205 7.77 3.30 2.22
N ARG A 206 6.44 3.30 2.06
CA ARG A 206 5.45 3.63 3.10
C ARG A 206 4.52 2.47 3.48
N GLY A 207 4.55 1.37 2.74
CA GLY A 207 3.87 0.11 3.06
C GLY A 207 2.37 0.22 3.30
N HIS A 208 1.71 1.25 2.76
CA HIS A 208 0.27 1.24 2.53
C HIS A 208 -0.03 0.67 1.15
N ARG A 209 -1.25 0.15 1.00
CA ARG A 209 -1.81 -0.30 -0.26
C ARG A 209 -2.97 0.60 -0.67
N VAL A 210 -3.22 0.66 -1.98
CA VAL A 210 -4.36 1.34 -2.59
C VAL A 210 -4.85 0.53 -3.77
N ARG A 211 -6.17 0.40 -3.94
CA ARG A 211 -6.77 -0.20 -5.14
C ARG A 211 -6.88 0.85 -6.24
N LEU A 212 -6.43 0.49 -7.43
CA LEU A 212 -6.44 1.33 -8.63
C LEU A 212 -7.50 0.80 -9.59
N PRO A 213 -8.54 1.59 -9.91
CA PRO A 213 -9.48 1.25 -10.97
C PRO A 213 -8.75 1.05 -12.31
N ALA A 214 -9.41 0.42 -13.26
CA ALA A 214 -8.88 0.26 -14.61
C ALA A 214 -8.45 1.61 -15.22
N GLY A 215 -7.26 1.66 -15.82
CA GLY A 215 -6.69 2.88 -16.40
C GLY A 215 -6.05 3.85 -15.38
N TRP A 216 -6.21 3.61 -14.08
CA TRP A 216 -5.53 4.38 -13.06
C TRP A 216 -4.11 3.87 -12.82
N HIS A 217 -3.21 4.80 -12.50
CA HIS A 217 -1.80 4.52 -12.27
C HIS A 217 -1.35 5.07 -10.93
N ALA A 218 -0.36 4.42 -10.32
CA ALA A 218 0.31 4.95 -9.13
C ALA A 218 1.82 4.94 -9.27
N ARG A 219 2.46 5.87 -8.53
CA ARG A 219 3.92 5.92 -8.34
C ARG A 219 4.28 6.49 -6.97
N VAL A 220 5.51 6.27 -6.55
CA VAL A 220 6.09 6.88 -5.34
C VAL A 220 6.95 8.10 -5.73
N THR A 221 6.85 9.20 -4.99
CA THR A 221 7.75 10.35 -5.15
C THR A 221 9.13 10.04 -4.59
N LYS A 222 10.20 10.47 -5.30
CA LYS A 222 11.59 10.33 -4.82
C LYS A 222 11.80 11.05 -3.48
N GLU A 223 11.17 12.21 -3.31
CA GLU A 223 11.19 12.97 -2.05
C GLU A 223 10.02 12.60 -1.15
N GLY A 224 10.32 12.12 0.06
CA GLY A 224 9.31 11.90 1.10
C GLY A 224 8.38 10.70 0.86
N GLY A 225 8.55 9.95 -0.23
CA GLY A 225 7.88 8.66 -0.45
C GLY A 225 6.35 8.74 -0.53
N ALA A 226 5.77 9.86 -0.96
CA ALA A 226 4.32 10.00 -1.13
C ALA A 226 3.85 9.15 -2.32
N THR A 227 2.64 8.59 -2.24
CA THR A 227 2.02 7.92 -3.40
C THR A 227 1.22 8.93 -4.19
N ILE A 228 1.49 9.03 -5.49
CA ILE A 228 0.66 9.79 -6.43
C ILE A 228 -0.14 8.81 -7.26
N VAL A 229 -1.46 8.98 -7.28
CA VAL A 229 -2.41 8.17 -8.03
C VAL A 229 -3.09 9.06 -9.07
N THR A 230 -3.18 8.63 -10.32
CA THR A 230 -3.73 9.39 -11.45
C THR A 230 -4.68 8.55 -12.29
N SER A 231 -5.71 9.18 -12.85
CA SER A 231 -6.63 8.53 -13.80
C SER A 231 -6.12 8.49 -15.25
N PHE A 232 -4.94 9.09 -15.50
CA PHE A 232 -4.31 9.19 -16.82
C PHE A 232 -2.88 8.63 -16.83
N SER A 233 -2.40 8.35 -18.04
CA SER A 233 -1.13 7.66 -18.34
C SER A 233 0.13 8.33 -17.76
N ARG A 234 1.11 7.47 -17.45
CA ARG A 234 2.40 7.78 -16.83
C ARG A 234 3.28 8.80 -17.56
N ARG A 235 3.19 8.90 -18.89
CA ARG A 235 4.05 9.80 -19.69
C ARG A 235 3.79 11.29 -19.44
N ARG A 236 2.65 11.65 -18.84
CA ARG A 236 2.30 13.05 -18.51
C ARG A 236 2.49 13.39 -17.03
N LEU A 237 3.27 12.60 -16.27
CA LEU A 237 3.44 12.78 -14.84
C LEU A 237 4.57 13.77 -14.51
N PRO A 238 4.30 14.90 -13.81
CA PRO A 238 5.34 15.81 -13.34
C PRO A 238 6.09 15.24 -12.13
N ALA A 239 7.33 15.71 -11.88
CA ALA A 239 8.20 15.18 -10.84
C ALA A 239 7.72 15.44 -9.39
N SER A 240 7.03 16.54 -9.12
CA SER A 240 6.62 16.98 -7.77
C SER A 240 5.21 17.61 -7.73
N GLY A 241 4.49 17.39 -6.61
CA GLY A 241 3.37 18.23 -6.15
C GLY A 241 2.08 18.27 -7.00
N ALA A 242 0.95 18.63 -6.37
CA ALA A 242 -0.36 18.71 -7.02
C ALA A 242 -0.45 19.91 -7.98
N ARG A 243 -0.51 19.65 -9.29
CA ARG A 243 -0.99 20.59 -10.31
C ARG A 243 -2.40 20.20 -10.78
N ARG A 244 -3.11 21.15 -11.40
CA ARG A 244 -4.41 20.93 -12.04
C ARG A 244 -4.31 19.76 -13.03
N PRO A 245 -5.06 18.67 -12.85
CA PRO A 245 -5.07 17.58 -13.81
C PRO A 245 -5.71 18.02 -15.14
N PRO A 246 -5.48 17.28 -16.23
CA PRO A 246 -6.15 17.52 -17.51
C PRO A 246 -7.68 17.55 -17.36
N PRO A 247 -8.41 18.19 -18.28
CA PRO A 247 -9.87 18.12 -18.28
C PRO A 247 -10.37 16.67 -18.29
N GLY A 248 -11.38 16.36 -17.48
CA GLY A 248 -11.89 15.00 -17.33
C GLY A 248 -11.16 14.12 -16.30
N GLU A 249 -9.97 14.52 -15.86
CA GLU A 249 -9.04 13.67 -15.10
C GLU A 249 -8.90 14.04 -13.61
N ALA A 250 -8.27 13.17 -12.84
CA ALA A 250 -8.03 13.31 -11.40
C ALA A 250 -6.60 12.95 -10.99
N VAL A 251 -6.11 13.61 -9.94
CA VAL A 251 -4.85 13.31 -9.24
C VAL A 251 -5.12 13.22 -7.75
N ILE A 252 -4.57 12.18 -7.11
CA ILE A 252 -4.62 11.97 -5.67
C ILE A 252 -3.20 11.83 -5.15
N SER A 253 -2.83 12.64 -4.18
CA SER A 253 -1.56 12.52 -3.45
C SER A 253 -1.84 11.93 -2.08
N ILE A 254 -1.06 10.94 -1.67
CA ILE A 254 -1.21 10.21 -0.40
C ILE A 254 0.11 10.30 0.35
N ARG A 255 0.07 10.86 1.55
CA ARG A 255 1.18 10.91 2.49
C ARG A 255 0.85 10.05 3.70
N GLN A 256 1.83 9.30 4.17
CA GLN A 256 1.74 8.49 5.38
C GLN A 256 2.87 8.87 6.33
N ARG A 257 2.54 9.12 7.59
CA ARG A 257 3.46 9.42 8.69
C ARG A 257 3.18 8.48 9.87
N GLY A 258 4.19 8.22 10.69
CA GLY A 258 3.97 7.54 11.98
C GLY A 258 3.12 8.40 12.92
N SER A 259 2.37 7.79 13.85
CA SER A 259 1.51 8.52 14.77
C SER A 259 2.29 9.49 15.67
N SER A 260 1.91 10.76 15.65
CA SER A 260 2.27 11.77 16.66
C SER A 260 1.14 11.88 17.69
N THR A 261 1.46 11.89 18.98
CA THR A 261 0.51 12.14 20.09
C THR A 261 0.02 13.59 20.18
N ARG A 262 0.54 14.52 19.34
CA ARG A 262 0.31 15.97 19.46
C ARG A 262 -0.39 16.66 18.29
N GLU A 263 -0.91 15.93 17.30
CA GLU A 263 -1.77 16.60 16.30
C GLU A 263 -3.16 16.81 16.91
N ARG A 264 -3.43 18.09 17.22
CA ARG A 264 -4.63 18.68 17.82
C ARG A 264 -5.91 17.91 17.51
N THR A 265 -6.56 17.49 18.59
CA THR A 265 -8.03 17.42 18.71
C THR A 265 -8.61 18.71 18.14
N GLY A 266 -9.42 18.61 17.07
CA GLY A 266 -10.00 19.80 16.44
C GLY A 266 -10.95 19.54 15.27
N ILE A 267 -11.03 18.31 14.74
CA ILE A 267 -12.14 17.89 13.88
C ILE A 267 -12.45 16.43 14.24
N PRO A 268 -13.72 16.05 14.51
CA PRO A 268 -14.06 14.69 14.93
C PRO A 268 -13.56 13.66 13.91
N LEU A 269 -12.80 12.70 14.40
CA LEU A 269 -12.28 11.58 13.62
C LEU A 269 -13.42 10.55 13.42
N ARG A 270 -14.05 10.59 12.22
CA ARG A 270 -15.05 9.66 11.57
C ARG A 270 -16.51 10.14 11.63
N PRO A 271 -17.40 9.86 10.64
CA PRO A 271 -17.28 8.98 9.46
C PRO A 271 -17.26 9.71 8.09
N ARG A 272 -17.08 8.90 7.04
CA ARG A 272 -16.97 9.18 5.60
C ARG A 272 -18.00 10.19 5.05
N ARG A 273 -17.77 11.49 5.19
CA ARG A 273 -18.38 12.50 4.30
C ARG A 273 -17.30 13.12 3.42
N PHE A 274 -17.32 12.73 2.14
CA PHE A 274 -16.38 13.19 1.12
C PHE A 274 -16.66 14.65 0.78
N ARG A 275 -15.77 15.57 1.17
CA ARG A 275 -15.70 16.89 0.56
C ARG A 275 -14.49 16.95 -0.37
N LEU A 276 -14.66 17.63 -1.51
CA LEU A 276 -13.56 18.02 -2.37
C LEU A 276 -12.65 18.96 -1.57
N GLY A 277 -11.43 18.50 -1.26
CA GLY A 277 -10.54 19.08 -0.26
C GLY A 277 -9.88 17.95 0.53
N GLY A 278 -8.60 18.05 0.86
CA GLY A 278 -7.81 16.92 1.39
C GLY A 278 -8.43 16.20 2.60
N LEU A 279 -8.18 14.89 2.73
CA LEU A 279 -8.64 14.08 3.86
C LEU A 279 -7.48 13.72 4.78
N GLN A 280 -7.71 13.65 6.08
CA GLN A 280 -6.75 13.14 7.05
C GLN A 280 -7.41 12.13 7.99
N TRP A 281 -6.76 10.99 8.24
CA TRP A 281 -7.26 9.99 9.18
C TRP A 281 -6.12 9.19 9.82
N ARG A 282 -6.47 8.42 10.86
CA ARG A 282 -5.57 7.51 11.55
C ARG A 282 -5.98 6.06 11.32
N GLU A 283 -5.02 5.20 11.03
CA GLU A 283 -5.22 3.77 10.86
C GLU A 283 -3.93 2.99 11.14
N GLY A 284 -4.00 1.95 11.97
CA GLY A 284 -2.84 1.08 12.26
C GLY A 284 -1.62 1.78 12.86
N GLY A 285 -1.80 2.88 13.62
CA GLY A 285 -0.70 3.68 14.17
C GLY A 285 -0.05 4.66 13.19
N HIS A 286 -0.67 4.88 12.01
CA HIS A 286 -0.21 5.82 11.00
C HIS A 286 -1.24 6.93 10.79
N VAL A 287 -0.75 8.13 10.51
CA VAL A 287 -1.53 9.26 10.03
C VAL A 287 -1.43 9.29 8.52
N PHE A 288 -2.57 9.24 7.85
CA PHE A 288 -2.68 9.42 6.41
C PHE A 288 -3.22 10.81 6.10
N THR A 289 -2.62 11.49 5.14
CA THR A 289 -3.09 12.76 4.61
C THR A 289 -3.18 12.63 3.09
N THR A 290 -4.32 13.00 2.51
CA THR A 290 -4.51 13.01 1.07
C THR A 290 -4.86 14.39 0.56
N THR A 291 -4.51 14.65 -0.69
CA THR A 291 -5.06 15.77 -1.47
C THR A 291 -5.60 15.23 -2.79
N VAL A 292 -6.77 15.73 -3.18
CA VAL A 292 -7.49 15.31 -4.40
C VAL A 292 -7.67 16.54 -5.27
N ALA A 293 -7.18 16.47 -6.51
CA ALA A 293 -7.39 17.50 -7.52
C ALA A 293 -8.20 16.90 -8.67
N LEU A 294 -9.27 17.59 -9.08
CA LEU A 294 -10.11 17.24 -10.23
C LEU A 294 -9.95 18.27 -11.34
N GLY A 295 -9.98 17.81 -12.58
CA GLY A 295 -9.88 18.64 -13.77
C GLY A 295 -11.19 19.35 -14.06
N ARG A 296 -11.14 20.38 -14.92
CA ARG A 296 -12.37 20.95 -15.49
C ARG A 296 -13.14 19.84 -16.21
N ARG A 297 -14.48 19.86 -16.17
CA ARG A 297 -15.34 18.86 -16.82
C ARG A 297 -15.04 17.40 -16.40
N THR A 298 -14.58 17.17 -15.16
CA THR A 298 -14.37 15.81 -14.63
C THR A 298 -15.68 15.01 -14.65
N ARG A 299 -15.63 13.85 -15.32
CA ARG A 299 -16.78 12.94 -15.50
C ARG A 299 -17.25 12.34 -14.18
N SER A 300 -18.54 12.03 -14.08
CA SER A 300 -19.14 11.38 -12.91
C SER A 300 -18.47 10.05 -12.57
N ARG A 301 -18.06 9.27 -13.58
CA ARG A 301 -17.26 8.04 -13.41
C ARG A 301 -15.93 8.31 -12.70
N THR A 302 -15.12 9.25 -13.19
CA THR A 302 -13.82 9.60 -12.59
C THR A 302 -13.96 10.05 -11.14
N ARG A 303 -15.02 10.80 -10.80
CA ARG A 303 -15.31 11.21 -9.42
C ARG A 303 -15.59 10.00 -8.51
N ARG A 304 -16.43 9.06 -8.94
CA ARG A 304 -16.72 7.83 -8.20
C ARG A 304 -15.47 6.95 -8.03
N GLU A 305 -14.67 6.84 -9.08
CA GLU A 305 -13.41 6.10 -9.05
C GLU A 305 -12.40 6.73 -8.08
N ALA A 306 -12.26 8.06 -8.05
CA ALA A 306 -11.41 8.76 -7.09
C ALA A 306 -11.83 8.49 -5.63
N VAL A 307 -13.14 8.50 -5.36
CA VAL A 307 -13.71 8.15 -4.05
C VAL A 307 -13.38 6.70 -3.68
N ALA A 308 -13.49 5.76 -4.63
CA ALA A 308 -13.15 4.36 -4.41
C ALA A 308 -11.66 4.16 -4.13
N VAL A 309 -10.77 4.90 -4.82
CA VAL A 309 -9.32 4.91 -4.54
C VAL A 309 -9.08 5.33 -3.09
N LEU A 310 -9.63 6.47 -2.65
CA LEU A 310 -9.46 6.98 -1.28
C LEU A 310 -9.96 5.98 -0.23
N ALA A 311 -11.13 5.39 -0.46
CA ALA A 311 -11.74 4.43 0.45
C ALA A 311 -10.97 3.10 0.58
N SER A 312 -10.01 2.85 -0.32
CA SER A 312 -9.20 1.63 -0.37
C SER A 312 -7.79 1.76 0.23
N ILE A 313 -7.43 2.96 0.71
CA ILE A 313 -6.12 3.24 1.29
C ILE A 313 -6.06 2.61 2.67
N HIS A 314 -5.18 1.62 2.83
CA HIS A 314 -4.98 0.93 4.11
C HIS A 314 -3.51 0.61 4.33
N PRO A 315 -3.01 0.57 5.58
CA PRO A 315 -1.71 -0.01 5.87
C PRO A 315 -1.68 -1.50 5.49
N THR A 316 -0.53 -1.99 5.06
CA THR A 316 -0.32 -3.43 4.90
C THR A 316 -0.17 -4.10 6.27
N LYS A 317 -0.43 -5.41 6.35
CA LYS A 317 -0.18 -6.23 7.57
C LYS A 317 1.27 -6.10 8.09
N ARG A 318 2.22 -5.86 7.19
CA ARG A 318 3.64 -5.62 7.50
C ARG A 318 3.86 -4.32 8.27
N VAL A 319 3.07 -3.29 7.99
CA VAL A 319 3.21 -1.96 8.59
C VAL A 319 2.43 -1.84 9.91
N SER A 320 1.34 -2.58 10.04
CA SER A 320 0.56 -2.66 11.28
C SER A 320 1.28 -3.40 12.42
N THR A 321 2.36 -4.12 12.12
CA THR A 321 3.17 -4.88 13.09
C THR A 321 4.45 -4.15 13.54
N LEU A 322 4.69 -2.92 13.04
CA LEU A 322 5.89 -2.17 13.39
C LEU A 322 5.72 -1.48 14.74
N GLY A 323 6.14 -2.18 15.78
CA GLY A 323 6.14 -1.72 17.16
C GLY A 323 7.41 -0.94 17.55
N SER A 324 7.45 -0.54 18.81
CA SER A 324 8.69 -0.20 19.52
C SER A 324 8.92 -1.31 20.53
N THR A 325 10.10 -1.90 20.54
CA THR A 325 10.50 -2.89 21.56
C THR A 325 11.65 -2.31 22.37
N SER A 326 11.53 -2.31 23.69
CA SER A 326 12.60 -1.89 24.59
C SER A 326 13.39 -3.09 25.10
N PHE A 327 14.70 -2.92 25.22
CA PHE A 327 15.63 -3.91 25.75
C PHE A 327 16.40 -3.28 26.92
N LEU A 328 16.45 -3.96 28.06
CA LEU A 328 17.43 -3.64 29.09
C LEU A 328 18.78 -4.14 28.57
N LEU A 329 19.75 -3.24 28.38
CA LEU A 329 21.11 -3.64 28.02
C LEU A 329 21.86 -4.11 29.27
N GLY A 330 21.65 -3.39 30.37
CA GLY A 330 22.29 -3.65 31.66
C GLY A 330 22.13 -2.44 32.57
N ARG A 331 23.09 -2.26 33.48
CA ARG A 331 23.09 -1.18 34.46
C ARG A 331 24.40 -0.39 34.41
N SER A 332 24.32 0.90 34.73
CA SER A 332 25.46 1.79 34.95
C SER A 332 26.27 1.40 36.19
N SER A 333 27.36 2.12 36.43
CA SER A 333 28.23 1.94 37.60
C SER A 333 27.50 2.09 38.94
N GLN A 334 26.47 2.95 39.02
CA GLN A 334 25.60 3.09 40.21
C GLN A 334 24.28 2.31 40.09
N GLY A 335 24.17 1.36 39.15
CA GLY A 335 23.01 0.47 39.07
C GLY A 335 21.80 1.03 38.30
N ARG A 336 21.88 2.22 37.68
CA ARG A 336 20.77 2.79 36.88
C ARG A 336 20.62 2.01 35.57
N ALA A 337 19.39 1.73 35.17
CA ALA A 337 19.10 0.94 33.98
C ALA A 337 19.51 1.68 32.70
N ILE A 338 20.26 1.00 31.83
CA ILE A 338 20.58 1.48 30.48
C ILE A 338 19.77 0.66 29.48
N ARG A 339 18.97 1.33 28.67
CA ARG A 339 18.01 0.71 27.75
C ARG A 339 18.29 1.09 26.30
N ALA A 340 17.96 0.17 25.40
CA ALA A 340 17.85 0.44 23.97
C ALA A 340 16.40 0.26 23.53
N TRP A 341 15.99 1.00 22.52
CA TRP A 341 14.70 0.84 21.86
C TRP A 341 14.93 0.52 20.39
N ARG A 342 14.22 -0.49 19.88
CA ARG A 342 14.18 -0.87 18.47
C ARG A 342 12.86 -0.42 17.87
N LEU A 343 12.93 0.32 16.77
CA LEU A 343 11.80 0.95 16.10
C LEU A 343 11.87 0.69 14.60
N GLY A 344 10.70 0.64 13.95
CA GLY A 344 10.64 0.50 12.50
C GLY A 344 10.72 -0.96 12.06
N ASN A 345 11.42 -1.22 10.96
CA ASN A 345 11.39 -2.51 10.27
C ASN A 345 12.55 -3.43 10.69
N PRO A 346 12.31 -4.45 11.54
CA PRO A 346 13.36 -5.34 12.03
C PRO A 346 14.02 -6.21 10.95
N ARG A 347 13.45 -6.26 9.74
CA ARG A 347 14.00 -6.98 8.58
C ARG A 347 14.79 -6.08 7.64
N SER A 348 14.88 -4.77 7.91
CA SER A 348 15.70 -3.90 7.06
C SER A 348 17.18 -4.19 7.25
N ARG A 349 17.91 -4.26 6.13
CA ARG A 349 19.38 -4.29 6.16
C ARG A 349 19.98 -2.95 6.59
N ARG A 350 19.23 -1.84 6.42
CA ARG A 350 19.60 -0.51 6.90
C ARG A 350 19.39 -0.42 8.42
N ARG A 351 20.38 -0.90 9.17
CA ARG A 351 20.40 -0.82 10.64
C ARG A 351 21.07 0.48 11.07
N VAL A 352 20.35 1.30 11.82
CA VAL A 352 20.82 2.62 12.29
C VAL A 352 20.80 2.64 13.81
N LEU A 353 21.90 3.06 14.42
CA LEU A 353 21.98 3.30 15.87
C LEU A 353 22.13 4.80 16.14
N VAL A 354 21.35 5.32 17.09
CA VAL A 354 21.42 6.70 17.55
C VAL A 354 21.65 6.69 19.06
N VAL A 355 22.71 7.36 19.51
CA VAL A 355 23.02 7.52 20.93
C VAL A 355 22.87 8.98 21.32
N GLY A 356 21.99 9.25 22.28
CA GLY A 356 21.56 10.60 22.63
C GLY A 356 22.45 11.30 23.66
N CYS A 357 23.05 10.55 24.57
CA CYS A 357 23.95 11.08 25.58
C CYS A 357 25.02 10.06 25.99
N ILE A 358 26.29 10.45 25.89
CA ILE A 358 27.45 9.66 26.37
C ILE A 358 28.27 10.43 27.41
N HIS A 359 28.34 11.76 27.32
CA HIS A 359 28.82 12.63 28.39
C HIS A 359 27.63 13.22 29.13
N GLY A 360 27.59 13.09 30.46
CA GLY A 360 26.40 13.42 31.25
C GLY A 360 25.99 14.90 31.25
N ASP A 361 26.89 15.79 30.87
CA ASP A 361 26.67 17.24 30.71
C ASP A 361 26.35 17.66 29.26
N GLU A 362 26.39 16.73 28.30
CA GLU A 362 26.17 16.98 26.86
C GLU A 362 24.88 16.32 26.34
N CYS A 363 23.81 16.31 27.15
CA CYS A 363 22.61 15.53 26.87
C CYS A 363 21.52 16.24 26.02
N ALA A 364 21.82 17.32 25.28
CA ALA A 364 20.82 17.94 24.40
C ALA A 364 20.31 16.99 23.30
N GLY A 365 21.09 15.94 22.96
CA GLY A 365 20.67 14.86 22.06
C GLY A 365 19.42 14.11 22.51
N LEU A 366 19.11 14.11 23.82
CA LEU A 366 17.87 13.52 24.37
C LEU A 366 16.60 14.11 23.75
N ALA A 367 16.63 15.39 23.36
CA ALA A 367 15.49 16.01 22.69
C ALA A 367 15.21 15.36 21.32
N VAL A 368 16.28 14.95 20.61
CA VAL A 368 16.17 14.25 19.31
C VAL A 368 15.71 12.81 19.52
N THR A 369 16.35 12.08 20.43
CA THR A 369 16.03 10.66 20.65
C THR A 369 14.62 10.46 21.19
N LYS A 370 14.16 11.31 22.14
CA LYS A 370 12.76 11.30 22.61
C LYS A 370 11.75 11.58 21.49
N LEU A 371 12.08 12.44 20.51
CA LEU A 371 11.24 12.63 19.32
C LEU A 371 11.23 11.37 18.45
N LEU A 372 12.39 10.72 18.25
CA LEU A 372 12.45 9.46 17.51
C LEU A 372 11.56 8.39 18.16
N LEU A 373 11.64 8.22 19.48
CA LEU A 373 10.84 7.24 20.23
C LEU A 373 9.33 7.48 20.12
N ARG A 374 8.92 8.76 20.19
CA ARG A 374 7.50 9.17 20.17
C ARG A 374 6.87 9.21 18.78
N GLN A 375 7.67 9.38 17.72
CA GLN A 375 7.16 9.73 16.38
C GLN A 375 7.58 8.74 15.27
N SER A 376 8.62 7.92 15.49
CA SER A 376 9.28 7.19 14.41
C SER A 376 8.87 5.72 14.34
N ARG A 377 8.39 5.31 13.17
CA ARG A 377 8.27 3.91 12.73
C ARG A 377 8.78 3.81 11.29
N PRO A 378 10.11 4.00 11.08
CA PRO A 378 10.66 4.00 9.72
C PRO A 378 10.50 2.63 9.09
N LEU A 379 9.97 2.57 7.88
CA LEU A 379 9.82 1.30 7.15
C LEU A 379 11.11 0.87 6.45
N ALA A 380 11.89 1.87 6.05
CA ALA A 380 13.14 1.69 5.33
C ALA A 380 14.28 1.23 6.24
N ALA A 381 14.15 1.34 7.57
CA ALA A 381 15.24 1.12 8.50
C ALA A 381 14.83 0.34 9.75
N ASP A 382 15.78 -0.40 10.29
CA ASP A 382 15.77 -0.95 11.64
C ASP A 382 16.49 0.05 12.55
N LEU A 383 15.71 0.92 13.20
CA LEU A 383 16.23 2.04 13.98
C LEU A 383 16.38 1.62 15.44
N TRP A 384 17.61 1.70 15.94
CA TRP A 384 17.97 1.51 17.34
C TRP A 384 18.29 2.85 17.98
N VAL A 385 17.77 3.08 19.17
CA VAL A 385 17.99 4.29 19.95
C VAL A 385 18.47 3.90 21.34
N VAL A 386 19.54 4.54 21.80
CA VAL A 386 19.94 4.58 23.21
C VAL A 386 19.86 6.04 23.62
N ASP A 387 18.81 6.41 24.36
CA ASP A 387 18.63 7.79 24.83
C ASP A 387 19.85 8.23 25.64
N ASP A 388 20.23 7.44 26.63
CA ASP A 388 21.25 7.78 27.61
C ASP A 388 22.13 6.56 27.92
N LEU A 389 23.42 6.69 27.59
CA LEU A 389 24.46 5.71 27.89
C LEU A 389 25.17 6.01 29.21
N ASN A 390 25.03 7.23 29.76
CA ASN A 390 25.69 7.67 30.99
C ASN A 390 24.68 8.28 31.98
N PRO A 391 23.71 7.48 32.47
CA PRO A 391 22.68 7.98 33.37
C PRO A 391 23.22 8.48 34.71
N ASP A 392 24.38 7.98 35.13
CA ASP A 392 25.03 8.46 36.35
C ASP A 392 25.67 9.83 36.15
N GLY A 393 26.35 10.03 35.01
CA GLY A 393 26.90 11.33 34.64
C GLY A 393 25.80 12.37 34.47
N LEU A 394 24.70 12.01 33.80
CA LEU A 394 23.54 12.89 33.63
C LEU A 394 22.95 13.30 34.97
N ALA A 395 22.73 12.35 35.88
CA ALA A 395 22.19 12.65 37.21
C ALA A 395 23.07 13.61 38.02
N ARG A 396 24.38 13.65 37.77
CA ARG A 396 25.33 14.55 38.44
C ARG A 396 25.70 15.79 37.62
N GLY A 397 25.23 15.92 36.38
CA GLY A 397 25.66 16.98 35.46
C GLY A 397 27.16 16.96 35.15
N THR A 398 27.78 15.78 35.08
CA THR A 398 29.22 15.64 34.82
C THR A 398 29.48 14.97 33.48
N ARG A 399 30.51 15.42 32.77
CA ARG A 399 31.05 14.76 31.57
C ARG A 399 31.26 13.26 31.74
N GLN A 400 31.87 12.88 32.84
CA GLN A 400 32.29 11.51 33.12
C GLN A 400 31.16 10.65 33.70
N ASN A 401 31.36 9.33 33.74
CA ASN A 401 30.48 8.43 34.49
C ASN A 401 30.75 8.49 36.01
N ALA A 402 30.06 7.65 36.81
CA ALA A 402 30.21 7.66 38.28
C ALA A 402 31.62 7.37 38.82
N ARG A 403 32.47 6.74 38.01
CA ARG A 403 33.85 6.44 38.39
C ARG A 403 34.83 7.53 37.97
N GLY A 404 34.33 8.61 37.36
CA GLY A 404 35.14 9.73 36.86
C GLY A 404 35.78 9.44 35.51
N VAL A 405 35.34 8.40 34.79
CA VAL A 405 35.88 8.03 33.47
C VAL A 405 35.11 8.75 32.35
N ASP A 406 35.84 9.34 31.41
CA ASP A 406 35.30 9.80 30.13
C ASP A 406 35.01 8.55 29.27
N LEU A 407 33.72 8.22 29.14
CA LEU A 407 33.29 7.04 28.38
C LEU A 407 33.75 7.10 26.92
N ASN A 408 33.89 8.29 26.33
CA ASN A 408 34.38 8.48 24.96
C ASN A 408 35.92 8.59 24.90
N ARG A 409 36.63 8.12 25.91
CA ARG A 409 38.05 7.76 25.89
C ARG A 409 38.31 6.31 26.28
N ASN A 410 37.26 5.56 26.61
CA ASN A 410 37.35 4.23 27.21
C ASN A 410 37.19 3.07 26.20
N PHE A 411 36.97 3.34 24.91
CA PHE A 411 36.88 2.29 23.87
C PHE A 411 38.27 1.79 23.44
N PRO A 412 38.41 0.56 22.90
CA PRO A 412 39.73 -0.07 22.74
C PRO A 412 40.57 0.42 21.54
N SER A 413 39.99 1.20 20.62
CA SER A 413 40.71 1.64 19.41
C SER A 413 41.68 2.76 19.69
N GLU A 414 42.97 2.51 19.40
CA GLU A 414 44.09 3.39 19.73
C GLU A 414 44.05 3.82 21.22
N TRP A 415 43.48 2.97 22.10
CA TRP A 415 43.31 3.34 23.49
C TRP A 415 44.67 3.59 24.14
N ARG A 416 44.74 4.65 24.95
CA ARG A 416 45.90 4.97 25.77
C ARG A 416 45.44 5.54 27.10
N ARG A 417 46.32 5.48 28.09
CA ARG A 417 46.09 6.14 29.37
C ARG A 417 46.09 7.66 29.15
N ILE A 418 44.96 8.31 29.41
CA ILE A 418 44.77 9.76 29.27
C ILE A 418 44.34 10.28 30.63
N GLY A 419 45.07 11.26 31.15
CA GLY A 419 44.78 11.87 32.45
C GLY A 419 44.84 10.91 33.63
N ARG A 420 44.45 11.44 34.79
CA ARG A 420 44.26 10.70 36.04
C ARG A 420 42.80 10.86 36.50
N ARG A 421 42.35 10.08 37.49
CA ARG A 421 40.99 10.25 38.04
C ARG A 421 40.78 11.72 38.45
N GLY A 422 39.67 12.31 38.01
CA GLY A 422 39.38 13.75 38.16
C GLY A 422 39.75 14.60 36.95
N SER A 423 40.62 14.13 36.04
CA SER A 423 40.89 14.81 34.77
C SER A 423 39.67 14.73 33.83
N PRO A 424 39.31 15.81 33.11
CA PRO A 424 38.15 15.84 32.20
C PRO A 424 38.06 14.67 31.21
N GLN A 425 39.21 14.21 30.71
CA GLN A 425 39.33 13.14 29.71
C GLN A 425 39.92 11.85 30.28
N TYR A 426 39.77 11.58 31.58
CA TYR A 426 40.32 10.37 32.19
C TYR A 426 39.83 9.11 31.46
N SER A 427 40.73 8.34 30.84
CA SER A 427 40.36 7.21 29.98
C SER A 427 40.02 5.91 30.71
N GLY A 428 40.13 5.90 32.04
CA GLY A 428 39.97 4.72 32.89
C GLY A 428 41.28 3.92 33.04
N PRO A 429 41.27 2.85 33.86
CA PRO A 429 42.46 2.05 34.12
C PRO A 429 42.88 1.16 32.94
N ARG A 430 41.94 0.78 32.07
CA ARG A 430 42.13 -0.06 30.89
C ARG A 430 40.98 0.13 29.91
N PRO A 431 41.09 -0.23 28.61
CA PRO A 431 39.95 -0.13 27.70
C PRO A 431 38.78 -0.99 28.20
N LEU A 432 37.56 -0.48 28.02
CA LEU A 432 36.31 -1.12 28.40
C LEU A 432 36.25 -1.49 29.90
N SER A 433 36.90 -0.70 30.75
CA SER A 433 36.80 -0.83 32.21
C SER A 433 35.39 -0.51 32.72
N GLU A 434 34.68 0.36 32.02
CA GLU A 434 33.37 0.83 32.45
C GLU A 434 32.24 -0.11 32.00
N PRO A 435 31.20 -0.33 32.82
CA PRO A 435 30.04 -1.11 32.40
C PRO A 435 29.32 -0.44 31.22
N GLU A 436 29.23 0.90 31.18
CA GLU A 436 28.53 1.63 30.13
C GLU A 436 29.16 1.41 28.74
N THR A 437 30.49 1.47 28.63
CA THR A 437 31.20 1.21 27.37
C THR A 437 31.11 -0.25 26.92
N ARG A 438 31.14 -1.20 27.87
CA ARG A 438 30.92 -2.64 27.58
C ARG A 438 29.51 -2.91 27.05
N LEU A 439 28.50 -2.23 27.58
CA LEU A 439 27.12 -2.33 27.11
C LEU A 439 26.95 -1.77 25.70
N ALA A 440 27.55 -0.61 25.40
CA ALA A 440 27.57 -0.06 24.05
C ALA A 440 28.27 -0.99 23.06
N ARG A 441 29.46 -1.49 23.43
CA ARG A 441 30.22 -2.46 22.60
C ARG A 441 29.37 -3.68 22.27
N SER A 442 28.78 -4.31 23.29
CA SER A 442 27.98 -5.53 23.14
C SER A 442 26.74 -5.29 22.26
N LEU A 443 26.08 -4.13 22.42
CA LEU A 443 24.96 -3.76 21.55
C LEU A 443 25.41 -3.61 20.10
N ILE A 444 26.49 -2.87 19.85
CA ILE A 444 27.01 -2.59 18.52
C ILE A 444 27.47 -3.88 17.83
N GLU A 445 28.16 -4.77 18.55
CA GLU A 445 28.57 -6.09 18.05
C GLU A 445 27.37 -6.98 17.69
N ARG A 446 26.31 -6.94 18.51
CA ARG A 446 25.07 -7.68 18.27
C ARG A 446 24.32 -7.17 17.05
N ILE A 447 24.12 -5.85 16.95
CA ILE A 447 23.26 -5.27 15.92
C ILE A 447 24.00 -4.92 14.63
N ARG A 448 25.34 -4.81 14.64
CA ARG A 448 26.19 -4.43 13.49
C ARG A 448 25.54 -3.33 12.62
N PRO A 449 25.39 -2.11 13.16
CA PRO A 449 24.68 -1.04 12.46
C PRO A 449 25.51 -0.55 11.25
N GLU A 450 24.83 -0.28 10.13
CA GLU A 450 25.44 0.35 8.94
C GLU A 450 25.78 1.82 9.21
N LEU A 451 24.99 2.45 10.09
CA LEU A 451 25.11 3.84 10.45
C LEU A 451 24.98 4.02 11.98
N THR A 452 25.90 4.74 12.61
CA THR A 452 25.81 5.14 14.01
C THR A 452 26.04 6.64 14.18
N ILE A 453 25.16 7.28 14.94
CA ILE A 453 25.18 8.71 15.21
C ILE A 453 25.32 8.92 16.71
N TRP A 454 26.40 9.57 17.11
CA TRP A 454 26.70 9.93 18.49
C TRP A 454 26.43 11.42 18.69
N PHE A 455 25.43 11.78 19.49
CA PHE A 455 25.19 13.16 19.86
C PHE A 455 26.13 13.60 20.99
N HIS A 456 26.68 14.80 20.82
CA HIS A 456 27.59 15.49 21.73
C HIS A 456 27.26 16.98 21.77
N GLN A 457 27.98 17.75 22.59
CA GLN A 457 27.96 19.22 22.66
C GLN A 457 29.37 19.74 22.98
N PRO A 458 29.67 21.05 22.75
CA PRO A 458 28.76 22.11 22.31
C PRO A 458 29.12 22.75 20.95
N GLN A 459 29.90 22.10 20.09
CA GLN A 459 30.53 22.78 18.93
C GLN A 459 29.59 23.19 17.79
N GLY A 460 28.34 22.71 17.75
CA GLY A 460 27.38 23.10 16.70
C GLY A 460 27.73 22.64 15.27
N LEU A 461 28.34 21.48 15.11
CA LEU A 461 28.80 20.93 13.83
C LEU A 461 28.64 19.41 13.73
N VAL A 462 28.76 18.88 12.53
CA VAL A 462 28.89 17.44 12.29
C VAL A 462 30.34 17.14 11.95
N ARG A 463 30.93 16.14 12.60
CA ARG A 463 32.34 15.77 12.35
C ARG A 463 32.49 14.30 12.02
N ALA A 464 33.31 14.04 11.00
CA ALA A 464 33.73 12.68 10.65
C ALA A 464 35.14 12.61 10.07
N TRP A 465 35.65 11.38 9.94
CA TRP A 465 36.90 11.05 9.26
C TRP A 465 36.77 9.73 8.49
N GLY A 466 37.63 9.52 7.50
CA GLY A 466 37.71 8.29 6.72
C GLY A 466 36.40 7.90 6.01
N GLY A 467 36.04 6.61 6.04
CA GLY A 467 34.84 6.09 5.36
C GLY A 467 33.50 6.69 5.83
N SER A 468 33.46 7.38 6.98
CA SER A 468 32.25 8.03 7.50
C SER A 468 31.94 9.40 6.87
N VAL A 469 32.89 10.00 6.15
CA VAL A 469 32.75 11.36 5.56
C VAL A 469 31.51 11.50 4.68
N PRO A 470 31.19 10.58 3.73
CA PRO A 470 30.03 10.74 2.86
C PRO A 470 28.70 10.77 3.62
N ALA A 471 28.52 9.87 4.60
CA ALA A 471 27.30 9.79 5.40
C ALA A 471 27.15 11.02 6.30
N ALA A 472 28.22 11.44 6.98
CA ALA A 472 28.22 12.61 7.86
C ALA A 472 27.97 13.92 7.10
N ARG A 473 28.59 14.10 5.92
CA ARG A 473 28.35 15.27 5.07
C ARG A 473 26.91 15.31 4.56
N ARG A 474 26.33 14.16 4.19
CA ARG A 474 24.91 14.07 3.83
C ARG A 474 24.01 14.43 5.01
N TYR A 475 24.30 13.92 6.21
CA TYR A 475 23.58 14.27 7.44
C TYR A 475 23.61 15.78 7.69
N ALA A 476 24.79 16.39 7.63
CA ALA A 476 24.99 17.82 7.86
C ALA A 476 24.12 18.69 6.94
N ARG A 477 24.09 18.38 5.64
CA ARG A 477 23.21 19.05 4.67
C ARG A 477 21.72 18.87 5.02
N LEU A 478 21.31 17.67 5.42
CA LEU A 478 19.93 17.39 5.77
C LEU A 478 19.49 18.10 7.06
N ALA A 479 20.40 18.25 8.03
CA ALA A 479 20.14 18.90 9.30
C ALA A 479 20.33 20.43 9.24
N GLY A 480 21.00 20.94 8.20
CA GLY A 480 21.30 22.36 8.03
C GLY A 480 22.39 22.84 8.99
N VAL A 481 23.45 22.05 9.17
CA VAL A 481 24.56 22.35 10.09
C VAL A 481 25.91 22.20 9.37
N PRO A 482 26.97 22.91 9.80
CA PRO A 482 28.29 22.77 9.21
C PRO A 482 28.87 21.36 9.34
N TYR A 483 29.69 20.96 8.37
CA TYR A 483 30.46 19.72 8.40
C TYR A 483 31.96 20.02 8.51
N ARG A 484 32.70 19.27 9.35
CA ARG A 484 34.17 19.29 9.39
C ARG A 484 34.75 17.89 9.31
N SER A 485 35.86 17.74 8.57
CA SER A 485 36.62 16.50 8.52
C SER A 485 37.68 16.52 9.63
N LEU A 486 37.47 15.78 10.71
CA LEU A 486 38.34 15.80 11.89
C LEU A 486 38.70 14.37 12.30
N ARG A 487 40.01 14.08 12.39
CA ARG A 487 40.49 12.76 12.83
C ARG A 487 39.88 12.38 14.18
N TRP A 488 39.58 11.10 14.33
CA TRP A 488 39.02 10.57 15.56
C TRP A 488 40.05 10.61 16.70
N PRO A 489 39.67 11.09 17.89
CA PRO A 489 40.54 10.96 19.05
C PRO A 489 40.70 9.50 19.49
N PRO A 490 41.82 9.17 20.15
CA PRO A 490 42.08 7.89 20.79
C PRO A 490 40.96 7.47 21.74
N GLY A 491 40.60 6.19 21.73
CA GLY A 491 39.64 5.63 22.67
C GLY A 491 38.18 6.11 22.52
N THR A 492 37.84 6.78 21.42
CA THR A 492 36.46 7.22 21.16
C THR A 492 35.60 6.11 20.55
N ALA A 493 34.31 6.12 20.87
CA ALA A 493 33.32 5.18 20.33
C ALA A 493 33.27 5.16 18.79
N PRO A 494 33.17 6.31 18.08
CA PRO A 494 33.21 6.31 16.62
C PRO A 494 34.54 5.82 16.04
N ASN A 495 35.68 6.08 16.69
CA ASN A 495 36.97 5.53 16.23
C ASN A 495 36.95 4.01 16.25
N TRP A 496 36.55 3.44 17.38
CA TRP A 496 36.48 2.00 17.56
C TRP A 496 35.53 1.33 16.59
N GLN A 497 34.33 1.87 16.43
CA GLN A 497 33.35 1.25 15.56
C GLN A 497 33.81 1.28 14.09
N ASN A 498 34.39 2.39 13.62
CA ASN A 498 34.88 2.50 12.25
C ASN A 498 36.07 1.55 11.96
N HIS A 499 36.95 1.31 12.94
CA HIS A 499 38.02 0.30 12.81
C HIS A 499 37.48 -1.13 12.87
N ARG A 500 36.53 -1.40 13.77
CA ARG A 500 36.00 -2.75 14.00
C ARG A 500 35.08 -3.24 12.89
N PHE A 501 34.37 -2.33 12.23
CA PHE A 501 33.41 -2.61 11.17
C PHE A 501 33.67 -1.75 9.91
N PRO A 502 34.70 -2.10 9.12
CA PRO A 502 34.95 -1.45 7.83
C PRO A 502 33.72 -1.47 6.93
N GLY A 503 33.53 -0.40 6.14
CA GLY A 503 32.37 -0.25 5.25
C GLY A 503 31.09 0.24 5.94
N THR A 504 31.09 0.40 7.26
CA THR A 504 30.00 1.10 8.00
C THR A 504 30.38 2.56 8.27
N SER A 505 29.42 3.36 8.73
CA SER A 505 29.65 4.76 9.11
C SER A 505 29.31 5.00 10.58
N SER A 506 30.24 5.53 11.36
CA SER A 506 29.99 6.02 12.71
C SER A 506 30.56 7.41 12.88
N PHE A 507 29.71 8.39 13.23
CA PHE A 507 30.13 9.79 13.34
C PHE A 507 29.46 10.57 14.47
N VAL A 508 30.00 11.76 14.72
CA VAL A 508 29.58 12.64 15.82
C VAL A 508 28.79 13.83 15.30
N VAL A 509 27.72 14.16 16.02
CA VAL A 509 26.94 15.38 15.85
C VAL A 509 27.09 16.20 17.12
N GLU A 510 27.88 17.26 17.04
CA GLU A 510 28.06 18.26 18.08
C GLU A 510 26.90 19.26 17.98
N LEU A 511 25.98 19.22 18.94
CA LEU A 511 24.91 20.20 19.07
C LEU A 511 25.48 21.51 19.66
N PRO A 512 24.80 22.65 19.49
CA PRO A 512 25.23 23.91 20.12
C PRO A 512 25.16 23.84 21.66
N PRO A 513 25.74 24.81 22.39
CA PRO A 513 25.63 24.88 23.85
C PRO A 513 24.17 24.96 24.32
N GLY A 514 23.91 24.45 25.52
CA GLY A 514 22.61 24.56 26.19
C GLY A 514 21.53 23.63 25.62
N ARG A 515 20.26 24.01 25.81
CA ARG A 515 19.12 23.17 25.44
C ARG A 515 18.83 23.26 23.93
N LEU A 516 18.63 22.12 23.28
CA LEU A 516 18.25 22.09 21.86
C LEU A 516 16.79 22.57 21.66
N PRO A 517 16.55 23.62 20.85
CA PRO A 517 15.18 24.07 20.55
C PRO A 517 14.36 22.98 19.83
N GLY A 518 13.05 22.92 20.09
CA GLY A 518 12.18 21.88 19.53
C GLY A 518 12.15 21.83 18.00
N ALA A 519 12.32 22.98 17.34
CA ALA A 519 12.44 23.03 15.87
C ALA A 519 13.75 22.38 15.37
N ALA A 520 14.87 22.65 16.05
CA ALA A 520 16.15 22.03 15.74
C ALA A 520 16.13 20.51 16.00
N ALA A 521 15.55 20.09 17.13
CA ALA A 521 15.38 18.67 17.44
C ALA A 521 14.57 17.92 16.36
N ARG A 522 13.49 18.54 15.84
CA ARG A 522 12.72 18.00 14.71
C ARG A 522 13.53 17.92 13.41
N ARG A 523 14.39 18.92 13.12
CA ARG A 523 15.29 18.88 11.95
C ARG A 523 16.27 17.71 12.04
N HIS A 524 16.92 17.52 13.18
CA HIS A 524 17.83 16.40 13.39
C HIS A 524 17.12 15.05 13.27
N ALA A 525 15.96 14.87 13.92
CA ALA A 525 15.17 13.65 13.79
C ALA A 525 14.78 13.36 12.32
N ALA A 526 14.37 14.39 11.57
CA ALA A 526 14.06 14.26 10.15
C ALA A 526 15.30 13.91 9.30
N ALA A 527 16.46 14.48 9.61
CA ALA A 527 17.73 14.18 8.95
C ALA A 527 18.13 12.71 9.15
N ILE A 528 18.01 12.17 10.37
CA ILE A 528 18.25 10.75 10.67
C ILE A 528 17.33 9.87 9.83
N LEU A 529 16.03 10.14 9.83
CA LEU A 529 15.05 9.34 9.09
C LEU A 529 15.21 9.42 7.58
N ARG A 530 15.72 10.54 7.05
CA ARG A 530 16.06 10.69 5.62
C ARG A 530 17.39 10.04 5.26
N LEU A 531 18.33 10.00 6.21
CA LEU A 531 19.61 9.32 6.03
C LEU A 531 19.43 7.80 6.00
N ALA A 532 18.46 7.31 6.76
CA ALA A 532 18.07 5.90 6.86
C ALA A 532 17.14 5.41 5.71
N GLN A 533 16.79 6.29 4.77
CA GLN A 533 16.12 5.99 3.50
C GLN A 533 17.17 5.95 2.39
#